data_AF-A0A9E5Q7H3-F1
#
_entry.id   AF-A0A9E5Q7H3-F1
#
_cell.length_a   1.000
_cell.length_b   1.000
_cell.length_c   1.000
_cell.angle_alpha   90.00
_cell.angle_beta   90.00
_cell.angle_gamma   90.00
#
_symmetry.space_group_name_H-M   'P 1'
#
loop_
_entity.id
_entity.type
_entity.pdbx_description
1 polymer ?
#
loop_
_entity_poly.entity_id
_entity_poly.type
_entity_poly.pdbx_seq_one_letter_code
_entity_poly.pdbx_strand_id
1 'polypeptide(L)' 'PTVFYSSDSDGFLISEAIRGEGGRLYNSAGDRFMTTYPNAELSPRDVVSREILNQIQEQ' A
#
# COMPACT_ATOMS: atom_id res chain seq x y z
N PRO A 1 -3.09 4.30 5.84
CA PRO A 1 -4.38 3.84 5.26
C PRO A 1 -4.23 3.66 3.75
N THR A 2 -4.96 2.71 3.18
CA THR A 2 -4.95 2.43 1.72
C THR A 2 -6.24 2.96 1.12
N VAL A 3 -6.13 3.83 0.11
CA VAL A 3 -7.29 4.43 -0.57
C VAL A 3 -7.35 3.88 -1.97
N PHE A 4 -8.55 3.53 -2.42
CA PHE A 4 -8.79 3.23 -3.82
C PHE A 4 -8.75 4.53 -4.63
N TYR A 5 -7.84 4.61 -5.60
CA TYR A 5 -7.72 5.76 -6.48
C TYR A 5 -8.48 5.50 -7.79
N SER A 6 -9.36 6.43 -8.15
CA SER A 6 -10.15 6.42 -9.38
C SER A 6 -10.24 7.84 -9.93
N SER A 7 -10.14 8.00 -11.24
CA SER A 7 -10.31 9.29 -11.92
C SER A 7 -11.75 9.79 -11.88
N ASP A 8 -12.72 8.89 -11.71
CA ASP A 8 -14.15 9.15 -11.96
C ASP A 8 -15.01 9.11 -10.69
N SER A 9 -14.41 8.90 -9.51
CA SER A 9 -15.16 8.77 -8.25
C SER A 9 -14.35 9.20 -7.03
N ASP A 10 -15.04 9.67 -5.99
CA ASP A 10 -14.44 9.89 -4.68
C ASP A 10 -13.77 8.60 -4.18
N GLY A 11 -12.47 8.68 -3.88
CA GLY A 11 -11.70 7.52 -3.44
C GLY A 11 -12.26 6.96 -2.13
N PHE A 12 -12.51 5.65 -2.08
CA PHE A 12 -12.97 4.99 -0.86
C PHE A 12 -11.80 4.31 -0.13
N LEU A 13 -11.95 4.12 1.18
CA LEU A 13 -10.94 3.45 1.99
C LEU A 13 -10.97 1.94 1.80
N ILE A 14 -9.82 1.37 1.46
CA ILE A 14 -9.58 -0.06 1.48
C ILE A 14 -9.21 -0.44 2.91
N SER A 15 -9.97 -1.36 3.50
CA SER A 15 -9.78 -1.80 4.90
C SER A 15 -8.40 -2.40 5.15
N GLU A 16 -7.81 -2.11 6.31
CA GLU A 16 -6.55 -2.73 6.76
C GLU A 16 -6.68 -4.25 6.92
N ALA A 17 -7.90 -4.75 7.16
CA ALA A 17 -8.18 -6.18 7.21
C ALA A 17 -7.73 -6.89 5.92
N ILE A 18 -7.80 -6.23 4.75
CA ILE A 18 -7.36 -6.83 3.49
C ILE A 18 -5.85 -7.13 3.51
N ARG A 19 -5.03 -6.27 4.15
CA ARG A 19 -3.60 -6.57 4.36
C ARG A 19 -3.42 -7.71 5.38
N GLY A 20 -4.25 -7.72 6.43
CA GLY A 20 -4.35 -8.79 7.43
C GLY A 20 -4.57 -10.18 6.83
N GLU A 21 -5.46 -10.26 5.83
CA GLU A 21 -5.83 -11.49 5.12
C GLU A 21 -4.85 -11.86 3.98
N GLY A 22 -3.67 -11.22 3.92
CA GLY A 22 -2.62 -11.54 2.96
C GLY A 22 -2.61 -10.70 1.68
N GLY A 23 -3.31 -9.56 1.67
CA GLY A 23 -3.21 -8.55 0.61
C GLY A 23 -1.76 -8.08 0.44
N ARG A 24 -1.33 -7.93 -0.82
CA ARG A 24 0.04 -7.59 -1.20
C ARG A 24 0.09 -6.23 -1.89
N LEU A 25 1.13 -5.45 -1.60
CA LEU A 25 1.33 -4.14 -2.21
C LEU A 25 2.40 -4.21 -3.31
N TYR A 26 2.05 -3.69 -4.48
CA TYR A 26 2.90 -3.65 -5.67
C TYR A 26 3.06 -2.21 -6.15
N ASN A 27 4.23 -1.87 -6.70
CA ASN A 27 4.47 -0.58 -7.35
C ASN A 27 4.04 -0.62 -8.83
N SER A 28 4.23 0.48 -9.58
CA SER A 28 3.84 0.54 -11.00
C SER A 28 4.66 -0.37 -11.91
N ALA A 29 5.87 -0.76 -11.50
CA ALA A 29 6.69 -1.75 -12.20
C ALA A 29 6.20 -3.19 -11.97
N GLY A 30 5.25 -3.40 -11.05
CA GLY A 30 4.74 -4.72 -10.69
C GLY A 30 5.57 -5.43 -9.61
N ASP A 31 6.47 -4.71 -8.93
CA ASP A 31 7.32 -5.26 -7.87
C ASP A 31 6.67 -5.14 -6.49
N ARG A 32 6.80 -6.20 -5.68
CA ARG A 32 6.32 -6.20 -4.29
C ARG A 32 7.31 -5.50 -3.37
N PHE A 33 7.06 -4.23 -3.06
CA PHE A 33 8.03 -3.35 -2.40
C PHE A 33 8.07 -3.48 -0.87
N MET A 34 7.02 -3.99 -0.22
CA MET A 34 7.00 -4.14 1.24
C MET A 34 7.86 -5.30 1.75
N THR A 35 8.44 -6.11 0.87
CA THR A 35 9.20 -7.34 1.20
C THR A 35 10.45 -7.09 2.03
N THR A 36 10.99 -5.87 2.00
CA THR A 36 12.19 -5.45 2.75
C THR A 36 11.90 -5.15 4.23
N TYR A 37 10.63 -5.04 4.62
CA TYR A 37 10.22 -4.77 6.00
C TYR A 37 9.92 -6.07 6.76
N PRO A 38 10.30 -6.18 8.05
CA PRO A 38 10.11 -7.41 8.83
C PRO A 38 8.68 -7.95 8.85
N ASN A 39 7.68 -7.06 8.85
CA ASN A 39 6.25 -7.42 8.87
C ASN A 39 5.55 -7.18 7.51
N ALA A 40 6.28 -6.78 6.47
CA ALA A 40 5.75 -6.46 5.15
C ALA A 40 4.43 -5.64 5.20
N GLU A 41 3.35 -6.09 4.55
CA GLU A 41 2.05 -5.39 4.53
C GLU A 41 1.34 -5.34 5.90
N LEU A 42 1.80 -6.13 6.88
CA LEU A 42 1.35 -6.08 8.27
C LEU A 42 2.17 -5.10 9.13
N SER A 43 3.15 -4.40 8.53
CA SER A 43 3.89 -3.35 9.23
C SER A 43 2.96 -2.24 9.76
N PRO A 44 3.41 -1.48 10.78
CA PRO A 44 2.67 -0.35 11.30
C PRO A 44 2.18 0.58 10.18
N ARG A 45 0.97 1.14 10.36
CA ARG A 45 0.28 1.93 9.34
C ARG A 45 1.13 3.09 8.82
N ASP A 46 1.89 3.74 9.68
CA ASP A 46 2.80 4.84 9.37
C ASP A 46 3.93 4.39 8.44
N VAL A 47 4.54 3.24 8.70
CA VAL A 47 5.56 2.62 7.83
C VAL A 47 4.96 2.35 6.45
N VAL A 48 3.83 1.64 6.40
CA VAL A 48 3.17 1.28 5.14
C VAL A 48 2.78 2.54 4.34
N SER A 49 2.24 3.55 5.01
CA SER A 49 1.80 4.78 4.34
C SER A 49 2.97 5.60 3.81
N ARG A 50 4.08 5.66 4.55
CA ARG A 50 5.30 6.34 4.08
C ARG A 50 5.91 5.63 2.88
N GLU A 51 5.96 4.30 2.89
CA GLU A 51 6.49 3.55 1.75
C GLU A 51 5.62 3.67 0.51
N ILE A 52 4.29 3.66 0.65
CA ILE A 52 3.39 3.95 -0.47
C ILE A 52 3.71 5.33 -1.08
N LEU A 53 3.92 6.35 -0.25
CA LEU A 53 4.28 7.69 -0.73
C LEU A 53 5.64 7.70 -1.44
N ASN A 54 6.64 7.01 -0.89
CA ASN A 54 7.96 6.88 -1.51
C ASN A 54 7.83 6.24 -2.91
N GLN A 55 7.08 5.15 -3.04
CA GLN A 55 6.84 4.46 -4.32
C GLN A 55 6.03 5.27 -5.34
N ILE A 56 5.29 6.30 -4.90
CA ILE A 56 4.59 7.24 -5.80
C ILE A 56 5.54 8.35 -6.26
N GLN A 57 6.45 8.80 -5.39
CA GLN A 57 7.43 9.85 -5.70
C GLN A 57 8.61 9.36 -6.55
N GLU A 58 8.95 8.08 -6.44
CA GLU A 58 9.99 7.44 -7.26
C GLU A 58 9.55 7.14 -8.70
N GLN A 59 8.33 7.55 -9.11
CA GLN A 59 7.78 7.37 -10.46
C GLN A 59 8.02 8.55 -11.39
#